data_AF-A0AAU4HTU4-F1
#
_entry.id   AF-A0AAU4HTU4-F1
#
_cell.length_a   1.000
_cell.length_b   1.000
_cell.length_c   1.000
_cell.angle_alpha   90.00
_cell.angle_beta   90.00
_cell.angle_gamma   90.00
#
_symmetry.space_group_name_H-M   'P 1'
#
loop_
_entity.id
_entity.type
_entity.pdbx_description
1 polymer ?
#
loop_
_entity_poly.entity_id
_entity_poly.type
_entity_poly.pdbx_seq_one_letter_code
_entity_poly.pdbx_strand_id
1 'polypeptide(L)'
;MSSSEKDVRLSAGDAELTVSPANGCRISSLRIGGTELLRQGERYGCFPMVPWCGRMENGQFRNGGVLQQMPLTAPPHAIHGTGRDTVWQTDRETGTEASFHYDLAEPWPYPGRVTQTFELSEDSVTLAFGIETYGDSFPAQAGWHPWFRRSLGGEDVRITFDAAWQEERGEDHLPTGRRIPPLDGPWDDAFGMPDGVDVTLTWPQQLELTVKSRAEWVVVYDEQAEAVCVEPQSGPPNGLNTAPRYVTPIDPLEIATTWSWRRL
;
A
#
# COMPACT_ATOMS: atom_id res chain seq x y z
N MET A 1 9.52 15.13 -24.86
CA MET A 1 8.88 14.02 -25.60
C MET A 1 8.10 13.24 -24.56
N SER A 2 6.77 13.22 -24.65
CA SER A 2 5.94 12.47 -23.71
C SER A 2 6.12 10.98 -24.02
N SER A 3 6.93 10.28 -23.23
CA SER A 3 6.80 8.83 -23.13
C SER A 3 5.46 8.59 -22.47
N SER A 4 4.44 8.19 -23.23
CA SER A 4 3.22 7.66 -22.62
C SER A 4 3.60 6.28 -22.09
N GLU A 5 3.89 6.19 -20.80
CA GLU A 5 4.17 4.91 -20.15
C GLU A 5 3.02 3.95 -20.42
N LYS A 6 3.35 2.74 -20.85
CA LYS A 6 2.37 1.71 -21.19
C LYS A 6 2.13 0.82 -19.99
N ASP A 7 0.96 0.20 -19.94
CA ASP A 7 0.70 -0.87 -18.98
C ASP A 7 1.67 -2.04 -19.23
N VAL A 8 2.21 -2.56 -18.13
CA VAL A 8 3.14 -3.69 -18.07
C VAL A 8 2.38 -4.91 -17.58
N ARG A 9 2.52 -6.05 -18.26
CA ARG A 9 1.83 -7.30 -17.89
C ARG A 9 2.84 -8.38 -17.55
N LEU A 10 2.74 -8.90 -16.33
CA LEU A 10 3.48 -10.07 -15.87
C LEU A 10 2.58 -11.30 -15.92
N SER A 11 3.16 -12.47 -16.18
CA SER A 11 2.43 -13.74 -16.20
C SER A 11 3.32 -14.89 -15.72
N ALA A 12 2.78 -15.72 -14.83
CA ALA A 12 3.41 -16.94 -14.34
C ALA A 12 2.33 -18.00 -14.12
N GLY A 13 2.40 -19.12 -14.83
CA GLY A 13 1.35 -20.14 -14.79
C GLY A 13 -0.01 -19.58 -15.20
N ASP A 14 -0.98 -19.62 -14.29
CA ASP A 14 -2.33 -19.06 -14.46
C ASP A 14 -2.53 -17.69 -13.80
N ALA A 15 -1.46 -17.13 -13.22
CA ALA A 15 -1.45 -15.81 -12.60
C ALA A 15 -1.05 -14.73 -13.60
N GLU A 16 -1.80 -13.63 -13.60
CA GLU A 16 -1.56 -12.47 -14.45
C GLU A 16 -1.67 -11.19 -13.62
N LEU A 17 -0.65 -10.33 -13.71
CA LEU A 17 -0.60 -9.03 -13.03
C LEU A 17 -0.44 -7.94 -14.08
N THR A 18 -1.26 -6.89 -14.00
CA THR A 18 -1.10 -5.70 -14.84
C THR A 18 -0.78 -4.49 -13.97
N VAL A 19 0.32 -3.80 -14.29
CA VAL A 19 0.77 -2.58 -13.63
C VAL A 19 0.63 -1.41 -14.59
N SER A 20 0.12 -0.27 -14.11
CA SER A 20 -0.09 0.94 -14.91
C SER A 20 0.81 2.08 -14.42
N PRO A 21 2.01 2.27 -15.00
CA PRO A 21 2.97 3.29 -14.55
C PRO A 21 2.46 4.71 -14.80
N ALA A 22 1.66 4.89 -15.85
CA ALA A 22 0.98 6.16 -16.15
C ALA A 22 -0.07 6.55 -15.10
N ASN A 23 -0.53 5.61 -14.28
CA ASN A 23 -1.53 5.83 -13.23
C ASN A 23 -0.97 5.46 -11.85
N GLY A 24 0.13 6.10 -11.47
CA GLY A 24 0.72 5.93 -10.14
C GLY A 24 1.40 4.59 -9.93
N CYS A 25 1.81 3.86 -10.97
CA CYS A 25 2.32 2.49 -10.84
C CYS A 25 1.36 1.58 -10.05
N ARG A 26 0.06 1.78 -10.27
CA ARG A 26 -1.03 1.00 -9.70
C ARG A 26 -1.02 -0.41 -10.30
N ILE A 27 -1.26 -1.43 -9.49
CA ILE A 27 -1.71 -2.74 -9.99
C ILE A 27 -3.16 -2.57 -10.44
N SER A 28 -3.39 -2.52 -11.75
CA SER A 28 -4.73 -2.34 -12.31
C SER A 28 -5.53 -3.65 -12.34
N SER A 29 -4.86 -4.79 -12.36
CA SER A 29 -5.48 -6.13 -12.42
C SER A 29 -4.57 -7.18 -11.77
N LEU A 30 -5.18 -8.10 -11.02
CA LEU A 30 -4.55 -9.35 -10.56
C LEU A 30 -5.55 -10.49 -10.81
N ARG A 31 -5.22 -11.37 -11.75
CA ARG A 31 -6.07 -12.50 -12.14
C ARG A 31 -5.41 -13.82 -11.85
N ILE A 32 -6.12 -14.71 -11.19
CA ILE A 32 -5.68 -16.09 -10.94
C ILE A 32 -6.67 -17.03 -11.63
N GLY A 33 -6.23 -17.81 -12.61
CA GLY A 33 -7.11 -18.69 -13.37
C GLY A 33 -8.23 -17.96 -14.13
N GLY A 34 -8.00 -16.69 -14.51
CA GLY A 34 -9.00 -15.83 -15.13
C GLY A 34 -9.92 -15.07 -14.15
N THR A 35 -9.89 -15.39 -12.86
CA THR A 35 -10.66 -14.71 -11.82
C THR A 35 -9.96 -13.43 -11.38
N GLU A 36 -10.58 -12.27 -11.64
CA GLU A 36 -10.09 -10.97 -11.16
C GLU A 36 -10.30 -10.83 -9.65
N LEU A 37 -9.21 -10.56 -8.93
CA LEU A 37 -9.20 -10.38 -7.47
C LEU A 37 -9.32 -8.93 -7.05
N LEU A 38 -8.89 -7.98 -7.87
CA LEU A 38 -8.94 -6.56 -7.55
C LEU A 38 -10.19 -5.91 -8.13
N ARG A 39 -10.83 -5.05 -7.35
CA ARG A 39 -11.95 -4.23 -7.82
C ARG A 39 -11.54 -3.48 -9.09
N GLN A 40 -12.50 -3.36 -10.01
CA GLN A 40 -12.38 -2.62 -11.26
C GLN A 40 -13.35 -1.42 -11.23
N GLY A 41 -13.06 -0.37 -12.01
CA GLY A 41 -13.91 0.83 -12.09
C GLY A 41 -13.45 1.96 -11.16
N GLU A 42 -14.36 2.57 -10.40
CA GLU A 42 -13.98 3.58 -9.41
C GLU A 42 -13.34 2.93 -8.18
N ARG A 43 -12.33 3.59 -7.58
CA ARG A 43 -11.60 3.11 -6.39
C ARG A 43 -11.16 1.64 -6.53
N TYR A 44 -10.24 1.41 -7.45
CA TYR A 44 -9.94 0.11 -8.03
C TYR A 44 -8.46 -0.26 -7.92
N GLY A 45 -8.14 -1.53 -8.16
CA GLY A 45 -6.76 -2.00 -8.21
C GLY A 45 -6.03 -1.90 -6.86
N CYS A 46 -4.71 -1.74 -6.91
CA CYS A 46 -3.87 -1.46 -5.76
C CYS A 46 -2.93 -0.28 -6.08
N PHE A 47 -3.10 0.85 -5.41
CA PHE A 47 -2.23 2.01 -5.61
C PHE A 47 -1.15 2.10 -4.52
N PRO A 48 0.02 2.67 -4.83
CA PRO A 48 1.07 2.88 -3.85
C PRO A 48 0.70 4.05 -2.92
N MET A 49 1.09 3.96 -1.65
CA MET A 49 1.00 5.06 -0.70
C MET A 49 2.41 5.48 -0.30
N VAL A 50 2.92 6.56 -0.88
CA VAL A 50 4.31 7.02 -0.69
C VAL A 50 4.42 8.50 -1.09
N PRO A 51 5.15 9.38 -0.37
CA PRO A 51 6.02 9.12 0.78
C PRO A 51 5.32 9.13 2.15
N TRP A 52 3.98 9.08 2.20
CA TRP A 52 3.23 8.79 3.43
C TRP A 52 2.03 7.88 3.15
N CYS A 53 1.59 7.13 4.16
CA CYS A 53 0.41 6.28 4.10
C CYS A 53 -0.74 6.83 4.95
N GLY A 54 -1.96 6.46 4.57
CA GLY A 54 -3.18 6.93 5.22
C GLY A 54 -3.24 8.45 5.33
N ARG A 55 -3.90 8.93 6.40
CA ARG A 55 -4.06 10.36 6.70
C ARG A 55 -2.79 10.93 7.35
N MET A 56 -2.46 12.17 6.99
CA MET A 56 -1.51 13.03 7.69
C MET A 56 -2.29 14.18 8.32
N GLU A 57 -2.16 14.32 9.64
CA GLU A 57 -2.89 15.30 10.43
C GLU A 57 -2.69 16.71 9.88
N ASN A 58 -3.80 17.42 9.62
CA ASN A 58 -3.83 18.74 8.98
C ASN A 58 -2.97 18.92 7.71
N GLY A 59 -2.57 17.82 7.06
CA GLY A 59 -1.58 17.82 5.99
C GLY A 59 -0.21 18.35 6.42
N GLN A 60 0.13 18.24 7.70
CA GLN A 60 1.36 18.80 8.25
C GLN A 60 2.28 17.71 8.75
N PHE A 61 3.58 17.92 8.55
CA PHE A 61 4.61 17.13 9.22
C PHE A 61 5.84 17.98 9.51
N ARG A 62 6.69 17.49 10.42
CA ARG A 62 7.97 18.14 10.72
C ARG A 62 9.15 17.34 10.19
N ASN A 63 10.11 18.04 9.61
CA ASN A 63 11.46 17.53 9.41
C ASN A 63 12.42 18.34 10.30
N GLY A 64 12.88 17.74 11.40
CA GLY A 64 13.54 18.49 12.46
C GLY A 64 12.67 19.65 12.95
N GLY A 65 13.21 20.87 12.90
CA GLY A 65 12.49 22.09 13.32
C GLY A 65 11.51 22.66 12.29
N VAL A 66 11.55 22.20 11.03
CA VAL A 66 10.80 22.81 9.91
C VAL A 66 9.44 22.16 9.77
N LEU A 67 8.38 22.97 9.83
CA LEU A 67 7.00 22.53 9.55
C LEU A 67 6.75 22.58 8.04
N GLN A 68 6.28 21.48 7.48
CA GLN A 68 5.91 21.34 6.07
C GLN A 68 4.39 21.20 5.94
N GLN A 69 3.84 21.68 4.82
CA GLN A 69 2.40 21.63 4.52
C GLN A 69 2.17 20.94 3.17
N MET A 70 1.47 19.81 3.21
CA MET A 70 0.98 19.07 2.06
C MET A 70 -0.40 19.57 1.63
N PRO A 71 -0.78 19.36 0.35
CA PRO A 71 -2.14 19.61 -0.11
C PRO A 71 -3.16 18.79 0.68
N LEU A 72 -4.27 19.42 1.05
CA LEU A 72 -5.35 18.78 1.80
C LEU A 72 -6.23 17.94 0.87
N THR A 73 -5.73 16.79 0.42
CA THR A 73 -6.43 15.89 -0.51
C THR A 73 -7.60 15.14 0.12
N ALA A 74 -7.73 15.16 1.45
CA ALA A 74 -8.90 14.73 2.20
C ALA A 74 -9.15 15.68 3.39
N PRO A 75 -9.66 16.91 3.14
CA PRO A 75 -9.73 17.96 4.14
C PRO A 75 -10.40 17.51 5.45
N PRO A 76 -9.85 17.88 6.63
CA PRO A 76 -8.73 18.81 6.82
C PRO A 76 -7.34 18.19 6.65
N HIS A 77 -7.23 16.92 6.25
CA HIS A 77 -5.98 16.15 6.18
C HIS A 77 -5.41 16.06 4.75
N ALA A 78 -4.14 15.65 4.66
CA ALA A 78 -3.59 15.07 3.43
C ALA A 78 -3.68 13.54 3.51
N ILE A 79 -3.78 12.85 2.37
CA ILE A 79 -3.93 11.39 2.37
C ILE A 79 -3.15 10.71 1.23
N HIS A 80 -2.54 9.56 1.54
CA HIS A 80 -1.97 8.57 0.60
C HIS A 80 -0.79 8.98 -0.29
N GLY A 81 0.00 9.96 0.10
CA GLY A 81 1.23 10.26 -0.63
C GLY A 81 1.02 10.95 -1.98
N THR A 82 2.12 11.18 -2.69
CA THR A 82 2.14 11.73 -4.06
C THR A 82 2.31 10.65 -5.12
N GLY A 83 2.84 9.48 -4.76
CA GLY A 83 3.19 8.43 -5.71
C GLY A 83 2.00 7.90 -6.52
N ARG A 84 0.80 7.82 -5.91
CA ARG A 84 -0.42 7.36 -6.60
C ARG A 84 -0.90 8.29 -7.72
N ASP A 85 -0.51 9.57 -7.68
CA ASP A 85 -0.95 10.63 -8.58
C ASP A 85 0.19 11.09 -9.52
N THR A 86 1.26 10.30 -9.58
CA THR A 86 2.48 10.59 -10.37
C THR A 86 2.68 9.54 -11.47
N VAL A 87 3.25 9.93 -12.61
CA VAL A 87 3.69 8.97 -13.63
C VAL A 87 5.03 8.37 -13.22
N TRP A 88 5.13 7.05 -13.23
CA TRP A 88 6.35 6.31 -12.93
C TRP A 88 7.05 5.86 -14.21
N GLN A 89 8.36 5.90 -14.23
CA GLN A 89 9.20 5.45 -15.34
C GLN A 89 9.51 3.96 -15.19
N THR A 90 9.42 3.23 -16.29
CA THR A 90 9.79 1.81 -16.34
C THR A 90 11.31 1.65 -16.42
N ASP A 91 11.92 0.96 -15.45
CA ASP A 91 13.35 0.64 -15.44
C ASP A 91 13.66 -0.72 -16.08
N ARG A 92 12.86 -1.72 -15.72
CA ARG A 92 13.03 -3.11 -16.16
C ARG A 92 11.67 -3.79 -16.23
N GLU A 93 11.52 -4.63 -17.23
CA GLU A 93 10.38 -5.53 -17.40
C GLU A 93 10.87 -6.86 -17.98
N THR A 94 10.40 -7.95 -17.39
CA THR A 94 10.52 -9.32 -17.90
C THR A 94 9.12 -9.95 -17.92
N GLY A 95 9.01 -11.24 -18.24
CA GLY A 95 7.72 -11.94 -18.17
C GLY A 95 7.14 -12.03 -16.75
N THR A 96 7.98 -11.96 -15.72
CA THR A 96 7.59 -12.22 -14.31
C THR A 96 8.06 -11.13 -13.34
N GLU A 97 8.86 -10.17 -13.79
CA GLU A 97 9.42 -9.11 -12.95
C GLU A 97 9.22 -7.75 -13.61
N ALA A 98 8.94 -6.71 -12.82
CA ALA A 98 9.03 -5.34 -13.28
C ALA A 98 9.53 -4.41 -12.18
N SER A 99 10.26 -3.36 -12.56
CA SER A 99 10.67 -2.29 -11.66
C SER A 99 10.41 -0.93 -12.28
N PHE A 100 9.96 0.00 -11.45
CA PHE A 100 9.60 1.36 -11.83
C PHE A 100 10.15 2.34 -10.82
N HIS A 101 10.42 3.57 -11.23
CA HIS A 101 10.76 4.64 -10.31
C HIS A 101 10.06 5.96 -10.64
N TYR A 102 10.01 6.84 -9.65
CA TYR A 102 9.81 8.27 -9.88
C TYR A 102 10.72 9.06 -8.93
N ASP A 103 11.10 10.26 -9.35
CA ASP A 103 11.83 11.18 -8.50
C ASP A 103 10.83 12.02 -7.70
N LEU A 104 11.04 12.12 -6.39
CA LEU A 104 10.25 12.96 -5.50
C LEU A 104 10.39 14.43 -5.94
N ALA A 105 9.25 15.09 -6.06
CA ALA A 105 9.12 16.47 -6.48
C ALA A 105 7.94 17.14 -5.77
N GLU A 106 7.77 18.43 -6.01
CA GLU A 106 6.62 19.20 -5.52
C GLU A 106 5.29 18.44 -5.71
N PRO A 107 4.43 18.38 -4.68
CA PRO A 107 4.46 19.17 -3.44
C PRO A 107 5.37 18.60 -2.33
N TRP A 108 6.08 17.49 -2.57
CA TRP A 108 7.02 16.96 -1.59
C TRP A 108 8.33 17.76 -1.63
N PRO A 109 8.79 18.33 -0.50
CA PRO A 109 9.83 19.37 -0.52
C PRO A 109 11.26 18.81 -0.51
N TYR A 110 11.43 17.48 -0.35
CA TYR A 110 12.75 16.86 -0.26
C TYR A 110 13.05 16.02 -1.51
N PRO A 111 14.22 16.23 -2.14
CA PRO A 111 14.61 15.43 -3.28
C PRO A 111 14.91 13.98 -2.86
N GLY A 112 14.52 13.05 -3.70
CA GLY A 112 14.77 11.64 -3.50
C GLY A 112 14.19 10.83 -4.64
N ARG A 113 14.35 9.52 -4.56
CA ARG A 113 13.81 8.58 -5.54
C ARG A 113 12.99 7.53 -4.82
N VAL A 114 11.85 7.19 -5.41
CA VAL A 114 11.05 6.04 -5.01
C VAL A 114 11.12 5.01 -6.11
N THR A 115 11.47 3.79 -5.75
CA THR A 115 11.48 2.63 -6.64
C THR A 115 10.43 1.63 -6.14
N GLN A 116 9.66 1.05 -7.05
CA GLN A 116 8.70 -0.01 -6.77
C GLN A 116 9.01 -1.21 -7.67
N THR A 117 9.05 -2.39 -7.08
CA THR A 117 9.34 -3.66 -7.77
C THR A 117 8.22 -4.66 -7.58
N PHE A 118 8.05 -5.51 -8.59
CA PHE A 118 7.04 -6.56 -8.66
C PHE A 118 7.72 -7.84 -9.11
N GLU A 119 7.55 -8.92 -8.36
CA GLU A 119 8.03 -10.26 -8.71
C GLU A 119 6.85 -11.23 -8.63
N LEU A 120 6.44 -11.77 -9.78
CA LEU A 120 5.31 -12.68 -9.92
C LEU A 120 5.81 -14.12 -10.09
N SER A 121 5.21 -15.03 -9.33
CA SER A 121 5.33 -16.48 -9.46
C SER A 121 3.96 -17.10 -9.68
N GLU A 122 3.90 -18.42 -9.89
CA GLU A 122 2.63 -19.12 -10.15
C GLU A 122 1.63 -19.00 -8.99
N ASP A 123 2.12 -18.88 -7.75
CA ASP A 123 1.32 -18.90 -6.53
C ASP A 123 1.52 -17.67 -5.62
N SER A 124 2.34 -16.70 -6.03
CA SER A 124 2.53 -15.46 -5.26
C SER A 124 3.00 -14.27 -6.07
N VAL A 125 2.77 -13.07 -5.55
CA VAL A 125 3.41 -11.82 -5.99
C VAL A 125 4.11 -11.15 -4.81
N THR A 126 5.35 -10.74 -5.00
CA THR A 126 6.07 -9.88 -4.05
C THR A 126 6.14 -8.46 -4.58
N LEU A 127 5.78 -7.50 -3.73
CA LEU A 127 5.84 -6.07 -3.97
C LEU A 127 6.88 -5.48 -3.04
N ALA A 128 7.76 -4.59 -3.52
CA ALA A 128 8.68 -3.88 -2.64
C ALA A 128 8.86 -2.42 -3.04
N PHE A 129 9.05 -1.55 -2.04
CA PHE A 129 9.49 -0.18 -2.21
C PHE A 129 10.92 0.01 -1.71
N GLY A 130 11.66 0.86 -2.41
CA GLY A 130 12.84 1.56 -1.90
C GLY A 130 12.62 3.07 -1.99
N ILE A 131 12.90 3.80 -0.92
CA ILE A 131 12.92 5.26 -0.90
C ILE A 131 14.32 5.72 -0.52
N GLU A 132 14.93 6.51 -1.38
CA GLU A 132 16.29 7.01 -1.24
C GLU A 132 16.30 8.53 -1.27
N THR A 133 17.27 9.12 -0.57
CA THR A 133 17.60 10.54 -0.72
C THR A 133 19.07 10.72 -1.06
N TYR A 134 19.34 11.73 -1.88
CA TYR A 134 20.70 12.16 -2.24
C TYR A 134 21.07 13.49 -1.55
N GLY A 135 20.18 14.02 -0.72
CA GLY A 135 20.32 15.29 -0.03
C GLY A 135 19.92 15.19 1.44
N ASP A 136 19.10 16.15 1.88
CA ASP A 136 18.63 16.18 3.27
C ASP A 136 17.78 14.95 3.61
N SER A 137 18.01 14.42 4.82
CA SER A 137 17.18 13.33 5.35
C SER A 137 15.76 13.83 5.61
N PHE A 138 14.76 12.95 5.44
CA PHE A 138 13.36 13.27 5.66
C PHE A 138 12.58 12.07 6.20
N PRO A 139 11.50 12.29 6.99
CA PRO A 139 10.65 11.19 7.40
C PRO A 139 9.83 10.70 6.21
N ALA A 140 9.71 9.38 6.05
CA ALA A 140 8.91 8.76 5.01
C ALA A 140 8.20 7.52 5.52
N GLN A 141 7.17 7.13 4.78
CA GLN A 141 6.42 5.90 4.97
C GLN A 141 5.96 5.38 3.61
N ALA A 142 5.90 4.05 3.48
CA ALA A 142 5.42 3.40 2.27
C ALA A 142 4.52 2.20 2.58
N GLY A 143 3.61 1.92 1.65
CA GLY A 143 2.67 0.81 1.73
C GLY A 143 1.77 0.74 0.51
N TRP A 144 0.84 -0.20 0.51
CA TRP A 144 -0.04 -0.49 -0.62
C TRP A 144 -1.50 -0.48 -0.20
N HIS A 145 -2.36 -0.02 -1.11
CA HIS A 145 -3.80 0.05 -0.86
C HIS A 145 -4.59 -0.82 -1.84
N PRO A 146 -4.61 -2.16 -1.66
CA PRO A 146 -5.35 -3.05 -2.52
C PRO A 146 -6.85 -2.98 -2.24
N TRP A 147 -7.64 -2.80 -3.28
CA TRP A 147 -9.09 -2.99 -3.25
C TRP A 147 -9.41 -4.41 -3.70
N PHE A 148 -9.35 -5.39 -2.79
CA PHE A 148 -9.77 -6.75 -3.11
C PHE A 148 -11.29 -6.81 -3.27
N ARG A 149 -11.79 -7.55 -4.25
CA ARG A 149 -13.23 -7.72 -4.47
C ARG A 149 -13.87 -8.42 -3.27
N ARG A 150 -15.00 -7.90 -2.78
CA ARG A 150 -15.72 -8.54 -1.67
C ARG A 150 -16.21 -9.94 -2.03
N SER A 151 -16.71 -10.13 -3.26
CA SER A 151 -17.10 -11.44 -3.78
C SER A 151 -16.47 -11.70 -5.16
N LEU A 152 -16.08 -12.96 -5.38
CA LEU A 152 -15.60 -13.48 -6.66
C LEU A 152 -16.70 -14.17 -7.49
N GLY A 153 -17.98 -14.04 -7.08
CA GLY A 153 -19.13 -14.69 -7.71
C GLY A 153 -19.84 -15.71 -6.81
N GLY A 154 -19.51 -15.74 -5.53
CA GLY A 154 -20.08 -16.62 -4.51
C GLY A 154 -20.23 -15.88 -3.17
N GLU A 155 -19.98 -16.59 -2.07
CA GLU A 155 -19.94 -15.97 -0.73
C GLU A 155 -18.90 -14.84 -0.64
N ASP A 156 -19.19 -13.86 0.21
CA ASP A 156 -18.28 -12.77 0.52
C ASP A 156 -17.01 -13.28 1.21
N VAL A 157 -15.93 -12.54 0.98
CA VAL A 157 -14.62 -12.79 1.58
C VAL A 157 -14.68 -12.73 3.10
N ARG A 158 -13.94 -13.63 3.75
CA ARG A 158 -13.70 -13.64 5.19
C ARG A 158 -12.27 -13.21 5.43
N ILE A 159 -12.08 -12.21 6.30
CA ILE A 159 -10.76 -11.71 6.67
C ILE A 159 -10.40 -12.32 8.03
N THR A 160 -9.25 -12.97 8.14
CA THR A 160 -8.77 -13.59 9.39
C THR A 160 -7.33 -13.16 9.65
N PHE A 161 -7.07 -12.69 10.86
CA PHE A 161 -5.75 -12.29 11.32
C PHE A 161 -5.71 -12.27 12.86
N ASP A 162 -4.50 -12.23 13.41
CA ASP A 162 -4.26 -12.10 14.84
C ASP A 162 -3.38 -10.87 15.09
N ALA A 163 -4.02 -9.77 15.52
CA ALA A 163 -3.33 -8.52 15.82
C ALA A 163 -3.04 -8.40 17.31
N ALA A 164 -1.83 -7.97 17.66
CA ALA A 164 -1.45 -7.74 19.06
C ALA A 164 -2.20 -6.53 19.66
N TRP A 165 -2.52 -5.53 18.84
CA TRP A 165 -3.39 -4.41 19.22
C TRP A 165 -4.08 -3.79 18.01
N GLN A 166 -5.12 -3.01 18.28
CA GLN A 166 -5.72 -2.02 17.39
C GLN A 166 -5.38 -0.61 17.90
N GLU A 167 -5.05 0.30 17.00
CA GLU A 167 -4.97 1.73 17.32
C GLU A 167 -6.39 2.25 17.51
N GLU A 168 -6.68 2.88 18.64
CA GLU A 168 -7.97 3.51 18.85
C GLU A 168 -8.14 4.68 17.86
N ARG A 169 -9.16 4.58 17.01
CA ARG A 169 -9.50 5.58 16.02
C ARG A 169 -10.24 6.76 16.66
N GLY A 170 -9.72 7.97 16.46
CA GLY A 170 -10.37 9.23 16.83
C GLY A 170 -11.50 9.62 15.87
N GLU A 171 -12.26 10.66 16.23
CA GLU A 171 -13.36 11.19 15.40
C GLU A 171 -12.89 11.75 14.04
N ASP A 172 -11.60 12.08 13.94
CA ASP A 172 -10.92 12.55 12.73
C ASP A 172 -10.35 11.39 11.87
N HIS A 173 -10.65 10.15 12.24
CA HIS A 173 -10.10 8.93 11.65
C HIS A 173 -8.56 8.83 11.74
N LEU A 174 -7.95 9.47 12.74
CA LEU A 174 -6.55 9.30 13.10
C LEU A 174 -6.40 8.47 14.38
N PRO A 175 -5.28 7.72 14.56
CA PRO A 175 -4.96 7.10 15.83
C PRO A 175 -4.87 8.13 16.96
N THR A 176 -5.54 7.88 18.09
CA THR A 176 -5.41 8.72 19.30
C THR A 176 -4.07 8.52 20.02
N GLY A 177 -3.29 7.51 19.61
CA GLY A 177 -2.07 7.04 20.27
C GLY A 177 -2.32 6.01 21.38
N ARG A 178 -3.59 5.64 21.63
CA ARG A 178 -3.95 4.56 22.56
C ARG A 178 -4.07 3.23 21.81
N ARG A 179 -3.43 2.19 22.35
CA ARG A 179 -3.58 0.81 21.89
C ARG A 179 -4.69 0.13 22.67
N ILE A 180 -5.63 -0.49 21.97
CA ILE A 180 -6.76 -1.23 22.54
C ILE A 180 -6.75 -2.68 22.03
N PRO A 181 -7.45 -3.61 22.72
CA PRO A 181 -7.72 -4.92 22.15
C PRO A 181 -8.46 -4.79 20.81
N PRO A 182 -8.14 -5.62 19.80
CA PRO A 182 -8.89 -5.64 18.54
C PRO A 182 -10.38 -5.83 18.77
N LEU A 183 -11.18 -5.03 18.08
CA LEU A 183 -12.64 -5.08 18.10
C LEU A 183 -13.18 -5.84 16.88
N ASP A 184 -14.41 -6.32 16.98
CA ASP A 184 -15.13 -6.86 15.80
C ASP A 184 -15.41 -5.75 14.78
N GLY A 185 -15.44 -6.12 13.50
CA GLY A 185 -15.69 -5.20 12.40
C GLY A 185 -17.13 -4.66 12.31
N PRO A 186 -17.42 -3.82 11.29
CA PRO A 186 -16.51 -3.46 10.21
C PRO A 186 -15.38 -2.54 10.68
N TRP A 187 -14.27 -2.59 9.94
CA TRP A 187 -13.01 -1.91 10.22
C TRP A 187 -12.74 -0.80 9.21
N ASP A 188 -12.16 0.28 9.72
CA ASP A 188 -11.37 1.31 9.01
C ASP A 188 -10.20 1.65 9.96
N ASP A 189 -9.44 0.62 10.32
CA ASP A 189 -8.65 0.59 11.54
C ASP A 189 -7.21 0.12 11.29
N ALA A 190 -6.28 0.71 12.03
CA ALA A 190 -4.89 0.32 12.03
C ALA A 190 -4.61 -0.69 13.14
N PHE A 191 -3.90 -1.76 12.80
CA PHE A 191 -3.53 -2.85 13.70
C PHE A 191 -2.02 -3.03 13.75
N GLY A 192 -1.53 -3.48 14.92
CA GLY A 192 -0.13 -3.80 15.16
C GLY A 192 0.12 -5.30 15.25
N MET A 193 1.13 -5.77 14.51
CA MET A 193 1.57 -7.17 14.43
C MET A 193 3.11 -7.23 14.58
N PRO A 194 3.65 -7.34 15.81
CA PRO A 194 5.09 -7.31 16.08
C PRO A 194 5.93 -8.34 15.32
N ASP A 195 5.34 -9.50 15.04
CA ASP A 195 6.02 -10.59 14.32
C ASP A 195 5.91 -10.44 12.78
N GLY A 196 5.32 -9.34 12.32
CA GLY A 196 5.04 -9.05 10.92
C GLY A 196 3.55 -9.23 10.57
N VAL A 197 3.10 -8.51 9.55
CA VAL A 197 1.74 -8.65 9.00
C VAL A 197 1.53 -10.09 8.49
N ASP A 198 0.43 -10.71 8.90
CA ASP A 198 -0.08 -11.99 8.39
C ASP A 198 -1.62 -11.96 8.39
N VAL A 199 -2.20 -11.65 7.23
CA VAL A 199 -3.66 -11.52 7.07
C VAL A 199 -4.13 -12.44 5.96
N THR A 200 -5.13 -13.27 6.25
CA THR A 200 -5.74 -14.17 5.27
C THR A 200 -7.10 -13.66 4.81
N LEU A 201 -7.28 -13.58 3.50
CA LEU A 201 -8.55 -13.38 2.82
C LEU A 201 -9.02 -14.71 2.23
N THR A 202 -10.19 -15.18 2.67
CA THR A 202 -10.79 -16.44 2.19
C THR A 202 -12.09 -16.14 1.46
N TRP A 203 -12.13 -16.40 0.15
CA TRP A 203 -13.38 -16.50 -0.61
C TRP A 203 -13.81 -17.97 -0.61
N PRO A 204 -14.89 -18.32 0.12
CA PRO A 204 -15.28 -19.72 0.31
C PRO A 204 -15.45 -20.47 -1.02
N GLN A 205 -14.91 -21.71 -1.05
CA GLN A 205 -14.94 -22.62 -2.20
C GLN A 205 -14.31 -22.08 -3.49
N GLN A 206 -13.51 -21.00 -3.41
CA GLN A 206 -12.91 -20.37 -4.57
C GLN A 206 -11.41 -20.18 -4.39
N LEU A 207 -11.00 -19.35 -3.43
CA LEU A 207 -9.61 -18.94 -3.28
C LEU A 207 -9.32 -18.52 -1.84
N GLU A 208 -8.11 -18.81 -1.39
CA GLU A 208 -7.50 -18.20 -0.22
C GLU A 208 -6.27 -17.41 -0.65
N LEU A 209 -6.13 -16.17 -0.16
CA LEU A 209 -4.99 -15.30 -0.37
C LEU A 209 -4.45 -14.83 0.98
N THR A 210 -3.15 -14.93 1.20
CA THR A 210 -2.48 -14.45 2.41
C THR A 210 -1.58 -13.27 2.06
N VAL A 211 -1.74 -12.17 2.78
CA VAL A 211 -0.90 -10.97 2.71
C VAL A 211 0.11 -11.02 3.86
N LYS A 212 1.40 -11.12 3.54
CA LYS A 212 2.49 -11.15 4.51
C LYS A 212 3.48 -10.01 4.32
N SER A 213 3.96 -9.43 5.42
CA SER A 213 5.04 -8.44 5.40
C SER A 213 5.87 -8.50 6.68
N ARG A 214 7.13 -8.09 6.60
CA ARG A 214 7.94 -7.83 7.80
C ARG A 214 7.56 -6.54 8.51
N ALA A 215 6.76 -5.69 7.87
CA ALA A 215 6.20 -4.51 8.50
C ALA A 215 5.28 -4.92 9.66
N GLU A 216 5.21 -4.08 10.68
CA GLU A 216 4.40 -4.36 11.88
C GLU A 216 3.00 -3.73 11.81
N TRP A 217 2.71 -2.95 10.76
CA TRP A 217 1.48 -2.17 10.66
C TRP A 217 0.65 -2.61 9.46
N VAL A 218 -0.64 -2.82 9.71
CA VAL A 218 -1.65 -3.08 8.68
C VAL A 218 -2.88 -2.23 8.94
N VAL A 219 -3.41 -1.59 7.90
CA VAL A 219 -4.79 -1.06 7.94
C VAL A 219 -5.71 -2.08 7.29
N VAL A 220 -6.81 -2.41 7.97
CA VAL A 220 -7.88 -3.22 7.39
C VAL A 220 -9.11 -2.34 7.22
N TYR A 221 -9.62 -2.30 5.99
CA TYR A 221 -10.82 -1.55 5.64
C TYR A 221 -11.85 -2.47 5.00
N ASP A 222 -13.02 -2.64 5.62
CA ASP A 222 -14.09 -3.50 5.08
C ASP A 222 -15.48 -2.89 5.20
N GLU A 223 -15.60 -1.57 5.26
CA GLU A 223 -16.90 -0.89 5.27
C GLU A 223 -17.59 -0.85 3.89
N GLN A 224 -16.85 -1.02 2.79
CA GLN A 224 -17.41 -0.94 1.43
C GLN A 224 -18.07 -2.24 0.98
N ALA A 225 -19.26 -2.12 0.39
CA ALA A 225 -20.03 -3.26 -0.10
C ALA A 225 -19.32 -4.03 -1.23
N GLU A 226 -18.53 -3.35 -2.06
CA GLU A 226 -17.91 -3.96 -3.24
C GLU A 226 -16.50 -4.52 -2.99
N ALA A 227 -15.83 -4.07 -1.92
CA ALA A 227 -14.41 -4.37 -1.71
C ALA A 227 -13.97 -4.32 -0.24
N VAL A 228 -12.82 -4.95 0.01
CA VAL A 228 -12.07 -4.91 1.26
C VAL A 228 -10.61 -4.54 0.98
N CYS A 229 -9.93 -3.95 1.95
CA CYS A 229 -8.52 -3.60 1.88
C CYS A 229 -7.74 -4.24 3.02
N VAL A 230 -6.54 -4.70 2.70
CA VAL A 230 -5.53 -5.13 3.66
C VAL A 230 -4.24 -4.43 3.25
N GLU A 231 -3.80 -3.49 4.06
CA GLU A 231 -2.80 -2.49 3.68
C GLU A 231 -1.56 -2.60 4.58
N PRO A 232 -0.58 -3.44 4.22
CA PRO A 232 0.72 -3.40 4.88
C PRO A 232 1.39 -2.04 4.66
N GLN A 233 1.82 -1.40 5.75
CA GLN A 233 2.42 -0.07 5.75
C GLN A 233 3.65 -0.04 6.66
N SER A 234 4.65 0.78 6.35
CA SER A 234 5.89 0.85 7.13
C SER A 234 5.75 1.62 8.46
N GLY A 235 4.54 2.05 8.81
CA GLY A 235 4.19 2.72 10.05
C GLY A 235 2.67 2.94 10.14
N PRO A 236 2.17 3.58 11.22
CA PRO A 236 0.75 3.88 11.39
C PRO A 236 0.30 5.08 10.54
N PRO A 237 -1.02 5.30 10.37
CA PRO A 237 -1.54 6.59 9.90
C PRO A 237 -0.98 7.74 10.75
N ASN A 238 -0.71 8.89 10.12
CA ASN A 238 0.02 10.02 10.71
C ASN A 238 1.47 9.69 11.16
N GLY A 239 2.03 8.57 10.69
CA GLY A 239 3.32 8.03 11.13
C GLY A 239 4.50 8.97 10.95
N LEU A 240 4.48 9.89 9.98
CA LEU A 240 5.52 10.92 9.84
C LEU A 240 5.60 11.85 11.07
N ASN A 241 4.52 11.97 11.84
CA ASN A 241 4.47 12.75 13.09
C ASN A 241 4.59 11.88 14.33
N THR A 242 4.01 10.68 14.34
CA THR A 242 3.88 9.84 15.54
C THR A 242 4.96 8.76 15.67
N ALA A 243 5.49 8.28 14.54
CA ALA A 243 6.52 7.23 14.47
C ALA A 243 7.46 7.45 13.26
N PRO A 244 8.17 8.59 13.18
CA PRO A 244 8.92 8.96 11.99
C PRO A 244 10.10 8.01 11.74
N ARG A 245 10.12 7.40 10.55
CA ARG A 245 11.31 6.71 10.00
C ARG A 245 11.99 7.64 9.01
N TYR A 246 13.23 8.04 9.31
CA TYR A 246 13.99 8.92 8.44
C TYR A 246 14.69 8.14 7.34
N VAL A 247 14.50 8.58 6.10
CA VAL A 247 15.33 8.20 4.97
C VAL A 247 16.59 9.05 5.02
N THR A 248 17.76 8.41 4.99
CA THR A 248 19.05 9.09 4.92
C THR A 248 19.88 8.56 3.75
N PRO A 249 20.94 9.26 3.31
CA PRO A 249 21.80 8.76 2.22
C PRO A 249 22.46 7.40 2.46
N ILE A 250 22.50 6.93 3.72
CA ILE A 250 23.09 5.63 4.11
C ILE A 250 22.06 4.64 4.67
N ASP A 251 20.81 5.06 4.82
CA ASP A 251 19.73 4.25 5.40
C ASP A 251 18.44 4.55 4.63
N PRO A 252 18.24 3.90 3.47
CA PRO A 252 17.00 4.04 2.70
C PRO A 252 15.82 3.39 3.42
N LEU A 253 14.60 3.86 3.11
CA LEU A 253 13.41 3.16 3.56
C LEU A 253 13.10 2.03 2.58
N GLU A 254 13.19 0.81 3.08
CA GLU A 254 12.76 -0.40 2.37
C GLU A 254 11.57 -1.05 3.09
N ILE A 255 10.60 -1.52 2.31
CA ILE A 255 9.47 -2.34 2.76
C ILE A 255 9.05 -3.29 1.64
N ALA A 256 8.63 -4.50 1.99
CA ALA A 256 8.09 -5.47 1.06
C ALA A 256 6.82 -6.15 1.62
N THR A 257 5.92 -6.57 0.74
CA THR A 257 4.80 -7.47 1.04
C THR A 257 4.75 -8.58 0.01
N THR A 258 4.41 -9.79 0.44
CA THR A 258 4.16 -10.93 -0.43
C THR A 258 2.70 -11.34 -0.29
N TRP A 259 2.01 -11.49 -1.41
CA TRP A 259 0.67 -12.05 -1.48
C TRP A 259 0.76 -13.43 -2.08
N SER A 260 0.42 -14.46 -1.31
CA SER A 260 0.41 -15.85 -1.78
C SER A 260 -1.02 -16.36 -1.87
N TRP A 261 -1.33 -17.25 -2.80
CA TRP A 261 -2.68 -17.77 -2.96
C TRP A 261 -2.73 -19.26 -3.23
N ARG A 262 -3.89 -19.85 -2.94
CA ARG A 262 -4.26 -21.21 -3.35
C ARG A 262 -5.75 -21.28 -3.65
N ARG A 263 -6.12 -22.21 -4.53
CA ARG A 263 -7.53 -22.53 -4.79
C ARG A 263 -8.10 -23.43 -3.69
N LEU A 264 -9.39 -23.29 -3.42
CA LEU A 264 -10.14 -24.07 -2.41
C LEU A 264 -11.10 -25.09 -3.04
#